data_AF-A0A7X7LP59-F1
#
_entry.id   AF-A0A7X7LP59-F1
#
_cell.length_a   1.000
_cell.length_b   1.000
_cell.length_c   1.000
_cell.angle_alpha   90.00
_cell.angle_beta   90.00
_cell.angle_gamma   90.00
#
_symmetry.space_group_name_H-M   'P 1'
#
loop_
_entity.id
_entity.type
_entity.pdbx_description
1 polymer ?
#
loop_
_entity_poly.entity_id
_entity_poly.type
_entity_poly.pdbx_seq_one_letter_code
_entity_poly.pdbx_strand_id
1 'polypeptide(L)'
;MPKINRIRIVNFSYNHDSRHILDECFDFHGGDNALLNLANGGGKSVLVQMFLQPIVPEARIQGRNLASFFRRQKLPAYIMIEWKLDGAGGYLLTGICITAADAAEPEGRTRIRYFTFTSKYMAANAFDIMRIPLIERRGDIIEVKPLREARRIMAERARKDPYLTGYFPDDEKTLYARHLAEFGISQDEWRNIITRMNDSENGLEDLFQKFKSSSQLLDEWILKTVEKVMFKGRSRQQLEEMLQSLVREVIENERFIMEKQLITDFLASFQNVSDGLSILLKNLEEQNQLGENLAALHLHLGSKIKTLQEEQQLNTDAITKARDDIRKVELEERSHQYHISLTRHQETEKILEACEQSVTDGENQLNQTKKREKILQAAGHAAEIRRQTSELSGIEERLAMAREGYDKDGRVARLEYSLQVKCAAELASVTAELDGLQSAQYQQQEKAEKDKTRLKELETEKSQLDSESGKLQERLNTFAGAEKQLQKSLGLFWNRNLLGELDPAEM
;
A
#
# COMPACT_ATOMS: atom_id res chain seq x y z
N MET A 1 -11.10 60.62 5.53
CA MET A 1 -12.24 61.48 5.14
C MET A 1 -13.50 60.64 5.18
N PRO A 2 -14.65 61.20 5.61
CA PRO A 2 -15.90 60.45 5.67
C PRO A 2 -16.27 59.91 4.29
N LYS A 3 -16.73 58.65 4.25
CA LYS A 3 -17.14 57.98 3.00
C LYS A 3 -18.66 57.86 2.93
N ILE A 4 -19.24 57.97 1.75
CA ILE A 4 -20.68 57.71 1.56
C ILE A 4 -20.94 56.21 1.72
N ASN A 5 -21.74 55.84 2.72
CA ASN A 5 -22.16 54.47 2.95
C ASN A 5 -23.47 54.16 2.23
N ARG A 6 -24.47 55.03 2.38
CA ARG A 6 -25.79 54.85 1.78
C ARG A 6 -26.40 56.18 1.35
N ILE A 7 -27.25 56.15 0.35
CA ILE A 7 -28.09 57.29 -0.03
C ILE A 7 -29.53 56.82 -0.14
N ARG A 8 -30.45 57.52 0.52
CA ARG A 8 -31.88 57.21 0.48
C ARG A 8 -32.67 58.38 -0.09
N ILE A 9 -33.52 58.11 -1.07
CA ILE A 9 -34.44 59.08 -1.68
C ILE A 9 -35.87 58.59 -1.44
N VAL A 10 -36.72 59.47 -0.96
CA VAL A 10 -38.13 59.17 -0.64
C VAL A 10 -39.03 60.22 -1.27
N ASN A 11 -40.11 59.75 -1.89
CA ASN A 11 -41.20 60.56 -2.46
C ASN A 11 -40.72 61.65 -3.43
N PHE A 12 -39.86 61.28 -4.39
CA PHE A 12 -39.32 62.21 -5.37
C PHE A 12 -39.82 61.89 -6.78
N SER A 13 -40.40 62.87 -7.46
CA SER A 13 -40.84 62.77 -8.85
C SER A 13 -39.96 63.61 -9.76
N TYR A 14 -39.68 63.08 -10.95
CA TYR A 14 -38.95 63.80 -11.98
C TYR A 14 -39.43 63.42 -13.38
N ASN A 15 -38.92 64.12 -14.38
CA ASN A 15 -39.33 63.96 -15.78
C ASN A 15 -40.86 64.16 -15.95
N HIS A 16 -41.37 65.33 -15.58
CA HIS A 16 -42.80 65.67 -15.66
C HIS A 16 -43.72 64.68 -14.91
N ASP A 17 -43.29 64.23 -13.73
CA ASP A 17 -44.00 63.25 -12.89
C ASP A 17 -44.17 61.85 -13.52
N SER A 18 -43.49 61.57 -14.64
CA SER A 18 -43.51 60.23 -15.27
C SER A 18 -42.68 59.19 -14.53
N ARG A 19 -41.69 59.63 -13.74
CA ARG A 19 -40.86 58.78 -12.91
C ARG A 19 -41.00 59.19 -11.46
N HIS A 20 -41.17 58.20 -10.59
CA HIS A 20 -41.39 58.42 -9.17
C HIS A 20 -40.56 57.43 -8.36
N ILE A 21 -39.78 57.98 -7.42
CA ILE A 21 -39.04 57.22 -6.42
C ILE A 21 -39.87 57.29 -5.14
N LEU A 22 -40.54 56.17 -4.82
CA LEU A 22 -41.34 56.06 -3.60
C LEU A 22 -40.44 56.06 -2.37
N ASP A 23 -39.51 55.12 -2.30
CA ASP A 23 -38.51 54.98 -1.24
C ASP A 23 -37.42 54.03 -1.73
N GLU A 24 -36.26 54.59 -2.11
CA GLU A 24 -35.12 53.83 -2.61
C GLU A 24 -33.89 54.14 -1.79
N CYS A 25 -33.16 53.10 -1.38
CA CYS A 25 -31.92 53.19 -0.64
C CYS A 25 -30.78 52.52 -1.42
N PHE A 26 -29.83 53.32 -1.90
CA PHE A 26 -28.62 52.88 -2.56
C PHE A 26 -27.55 52.54 -1.52
N ASP A 27 -27.05 51.31 -1.52
CA ASP A 27 -25.96 50.86 -0.65
C ASP A 27 -24.62 50.89 -1.40
N PHE A 28 -23.65 51.59 -0.82
CA PHE A 28 -22.29 51.76 -1.35
C PHE A 28 -21.26 50.94 -0.54
N HIS A 29 -21.72 49.95 0.23
CA HIS A 29 -20.90 48.92 0.89
C HIS A 29 -19.72 49.46 1.71
N GLY A 30 -19.94 50.51 2.52
CA GLY A 30 -18.87 51.07 3.35
C GLY A 30 -17.96 52.08 2.64
N GLY A 31 -18.41 52.60 1.50
CA GLY A 31 -17.68 53.61 0.73
C GLY A 31 -16.77 53.02 -0.32
N ASP A 32 -17.15 51.87 -0.88
CA ASP A 32 -16.49 51.28 -2.04
C ASP A 32 -16.87 52.02 -3.33
N ASN A 33 -16.07 51.84 -4.37
CA ASN A 33 -16.35 52.41 -5.68
C ASN A 33 -17.63 51.77 -6.25
N ALA A 34 -18.65 52.59 -6.52
CA ALA A 34 -19.91 52.11 -7.08
C ALA A 34 -20.23 52.75 -8.44
N LEU A 35 -20.76 51.94 -9.36
CA LEU A 35 -21.25 52.38 -10.66
C LEU A 35 -22.77 52.31 -10.71
N LEU A 36 -23.44 53.46 -10.78
CA LEU A 36 -24.88 53.53 -11.00
C LEU A 36 -25.20 53.52 -12.50
N ASN A 37 -25.54 52.34 -13.02
CA ASN A 37 -25.93 52.20 -14.42
C ASN A 37 -27.42 52.49 -14.62
N LEU A 38 -27.73 53.56 -15.36
CA LEU A 38 -29.07 53.94 -15.77
C LEU A 38 -29.09 54.10 -17.29
N ALA A 39 -30.21 53.76 -17.93
CA ALA A 39 -30.39 54.02 -19.36
C ALA A 39 -30.32 55.53 -19.67
N ASN A 40 -30.00 55.89 -20.91
CA ASN A 40 -30.07 57.29 -21.37
C ASN A 40 -31.49 57.83 -21.18
N GLY A 41 -31.63 59.07 -20.68
CA GLY A 41 -32.92 59.61 -20.23
C GLY A 41 -33.44 59.04 -18.90
N GLY A 42 -32.65 58.17 -18.25
CA GLY A 42 -32.98 57.54 -16.96
C GLY A 42 -32.98 58.48 -15.75
N GLY A 43 -32.42 59.68 -15.91
CA GLY A 43 -32.31 60.68 -14.85
C GLY A 43 -31.00 60.65 -14.06
N LYS A 44 -29.89 60.13 -14.62
CA LYS A 44 -28.56 60.11 -13.96
C LYS A 44 -28.20 61.45 -13.32
N SER A 45 -28.16 62.52 -14.12
CA SER A 45 -27.81 63.85 -13.63
C SER A 45 -28.86 64.42 -12.67
N VAL A 46 -30.11 63.94 -12.73
CA VAL A 46 -31.16 64.32 -11.76
C VAL A 46 -30.88 63.67 -10.41
N LEU A 47 -30.51 62.38 -10.39
CA LEU A 47 -30.10 61.69 -9.16
C LEU A 47 -28.85 62.31 -8.56
N VAL A 48 -27.82 62.60 -9.36
CA VAL A 48 -26.62 63.31 -8.89
C VAL A 48 -27.00 64.67 -8.30
N GLN A 49 -27.90 65.42 -8.95
CA GLN A 49 -28.40 66.67 -8.39
C GLN A 49 -29.13 66.46 -7.06
N MET A 50 -29.92 65.39 -6.90
CA MET A 50 -30.57 65.05 -5.63
C MET A 50 -29.55 64.70 -4.55
N PHE A 51 -28.53 63.91 -4.87
CA PHE A 51 -27.48 63.52 -3.94
C PHE A 51 -26.68 64.72 -3.41
N LEU A 52 -26.61 65.82 -4.15
CA LEU A 52 -25.96 67.04 -3.66
C LEU A 52 -26.80 67.79 -2.61
N GLN A 53 -28.12 67.63 -2.58
CA GLN A 53 -29.01 68.49 -1.78
C GLN A 53 -28.82 68.39 -0.26
N PRO A 54 -28.55 67.21 0.33
CA PRO A 54 -28.22 67.13 1.76
C PRO A 54 -26.93 67.85 2.12
N ILE A 55 -26.03 68.15 1.18
CA ILE A 55 -24.73 68.79 1.45
C ILE A 55 -24.77 70.26 1.05
N VAL A 56 -25.20 70.52 -0.18
CA VAL A 56 -25.28 71.84 -0.79
C VAL A 56 -26.73 72.06 -1.25
N PRO A 57 -27.61 72.52 -0.34
CA PRO A 57 -28.98 72.83 -0.69
C PRO A 57 -29.06 73.82 -1.86
N GLU A 58 -30.02 73.61 -2.77
CA GLU A 58 -30.24 74.38 -4.00
C GLU A 58 -29.14 74.23 -5.06
N ALA A 59 -28.24 73.25 -4.92
CA ALA A 59 -27.24 72.96 -5.95
C ALA A 59 -27.89 72.67 -7.30
N ARG A 60 -27.27 73.18 -8.37
CA ARG A 60 -27.70 73.01 -9.76
C ARG A 60 -26.70 72.15 -10.49
N ILE A 61 -27.21 71.30 -11.36
CA ILE A 61 -26.44 70.50 -12.32
C ILE A 61 -27.04 70.76 -13.70
N GLN A 62 -26.19 71.10 -14.67
CA GLN A 62 -26.55 71.47 -16.03
C GLN A 62 -27.58 72.61 -16.07
N GLY A 63 -27.41 73.60 -15.19
CA GLY A 63 -28.30 74.76 -15.07
C GLY A 63 -29.73 74.46 -14.57
N ARG A 64 -30.08 73.19 -14.28
CA ARG A 64 -31.43 72.81 -13.88
C ARG A 64 -31.76 73.32 -12.48
N ASN A 65 -32.84 74.09 -12.37
CA ASN A 65 -33.31 74.59 -11.10
C ASN A 65 -34.04 73.48 -10.32
N LEU A 66 -33.62 73.24 -9.08
CA LEU A 66 -34.23 72.27 -8.17
C LEU A 66 -35.74 72.47 -8.01
N ALA A 67 -36.19 73.73 -7.94
CA ALA A 67 -37.61 74.03 -7.77
C ALA A 67 -38.49 73.54 -8.93
N SER A 68 -37.91 73.32 -10.11
CA SER A 68 -38.65 72.83 -11.28
C SER A 68 -39.18 71.40 -11.13
N PHE A 69 -38.64 70.62 -10.18
CA PHE A 69 -39.11 69.26 -9.86
C PHE A 69 -40.30 69.24 -8.89
N PHE A 70 -40.53 70.32 -8.14
CA PHE A 70 -41.51 70.36 -7.05
C PHE A 70 -42.78 71.16 -7.44
N ARG A 71 -43.41 70.82 -8.56
CA ARG A 71 -44.57 71.61 -9.06
C ARG A 71 -45.93 71.17 -8.51
N ARG A 72 -46.12 69.86 -8.30
CA ARG A 72 -47.45 69.26 -8.02
C ARG A 72 -47.50 68.42 -6.74
N GLN A 73 -46.35 68.10 -6.15
CA GLN A 73 -46.28 67.25 -4.96
C GLN A 73 -46.66 68.02 -3.69
N LYS A 74 -47.70 67.56 -2.99
CA LYS A 74 -48.12 68.11 -1.69
C LYS A 74 -47.28 67.62 -0.51
N LEU A 75 -46.79 66.39 -0.60
CA LEU A 75 -45.91 65.79 0.41
C LEU A 75 -44.45 66.10 0.09
N PRO A 76 -43.58 66.27 1.11
CA PRO A 76 -42.18 66.55 0.89
C PRO A 76 -41.43 65.34 0.32
N ALA A 77 -40.36 65.61 -0.43
CA ALA A 77 -39.34 64.61 -0.71
C ALA A 77 -38.27 64.64 0.39
N TYR A 78 -37.71 63.47 0.72
CA TYR A 78 -36.57 63.34 1.61
C TYR A 78 -35.38 62.79 0.84
N ILE A 79 -34.25 63.47 0.95
CA ILE A 79 -32.96 62.96 0.46
C ILE A 79 -32.02 62.88 1.64
N MET A 80 -31.36 61.73 1.78
CA MET A 80 -30.55 61.40 2.94
C MET A 80 -29.26 60.71 2.50
N ILE A 81 -28.15 61.06 3.14
CA ILE A 81 -26.84 60.44 2.94
C ILE A 81 -26.34 59.95 4.30
N GLU A 82 -26.05 58.67 4.39
CA GLU A 82 -25.34 58.08 5.52
C GLU A 82 -23.85 58.05 5.19
N TRP A 83 -23.07 58.74 6.00
CA TRP A 83 -21.62 58.79 5.95
C TRP A 83 -21.04 57.81 6.95
N LYS A 84 -20.07 57.02 6.54
CA LYS A 84 -19.17 56.29 7.43
C LYS A 84 -18.03 57.24 7.83
N LEU A 85 -17.96 57.56 9.11
CA LEU A 85 -16.91 58.43 9.66
C LEU A 85 -15.60 57.66 9.80
N ASP A 86 -14.48 58.38 9.77
CA ASP A 86 -13.15 57.78 9.94
C ASP A 86 -12.97 57.17 11.35
N GLY A 87 -12.13 56.13 11.44
CA GLY A 87 -11.84 55.43 12.71
C GLY A 87 -13.07 54.76 13.31
N ALA A 88 -13.15 54.71 14.64
CA ALA A 88 -14.32 54.21 15.38
C ALA A 88 -15.42 55.28 15.55
N GLY A 89 -15.53 56.22 14.60
CA GLY A 89 -16.42 57.39 14.69
C GLY A 89 -17.90 57.10 14.46
N GLY A 90 -18.23 55.93 13.91
CA GLY A 90 -19.59 55.50 13.59
C GLY A 90 -20.09 56.10 12.27
N TYR A 91 -21.36 56.51 12.26
CA TYR A 91 -22.07 57.04 11.12
C TYR A 91 -22.63 58.44 11.40
N LEU A 92 -22.70 59.24 10.35
CA LEU A 92 -23.43 60.50 10.32
C LEU A 92 -24.48 60.40 9.21
N LEU A 93 -25.74 60.60 9.54
CA LEU A 93 -26.80 60.85 8.56
C LEU A 93 -26.90 62.35 8.33
N THR A 94 -26.84 62.79 7.07
CA THR A 94 -27.24 64.13 6.66
C THR A 94 -28.50 64.02 5.81
N GLY A 95 -29.46 64.91 6.00
CA GLY A 95 -30.71 64.84 5.26
C GLY A 95 -31.30 66.21 4.96
N ILE A 96 -32.13 66.24 3.93
CA ILE A 96 -32.90 67.42 3.54
C ILE A 96 -34.35 67.00 3.27
N CYS A 97 -35.28 67.79 3.81
CA CYS A 97 -36.70 67.70 3.52
C CYS A 97 -37.08 68.84 2.58
N ILE A 98 -37.62 68.56 1.39
CA ILE A 98 -37.92 69.58 0.37
C ILE A 98 -39.38 69.47 -0.05
N THR A 99 -40.08 70.61 -0.12
CA THR A 99 -41.46 70.67 -0.64
C THR A 99 -41.69 71.97 -1.42
N ALA A 100 -42.78 72.02 -2.18
CA ALA A 100 -43.24 73.23 -2.85
C ALA A 100 -43.66 74.29 -1.81
N ALA A 101 -43.41 75.57 -2.12
CA ALA A 101 -44.00 76.68 -1.37
C ALA A 101 -45.46 76.87 -1.77
N ASP A 102 -46.35 77.12 -0.80
CA ASP A 102 -47.81 77.22 -1.01
C ASP A 102 -48.27 78.48 -1.78
N ALA A 103 -47.34 79.36 -2.20
CA ALA A 103 -47.65 80.59 -2.92
C ALA A 103 -47.02 80.56 -4.32
N ALA A 104 -47.85 80.33 -5.34
CA ALA A 104 -47.53 80.69 -6.70
C ALA A 104 -47.65 82.21 -6.83
N GLU A 105 -46.53 82.92 -6.92
CA GLU A 105 -46.54 84.29 -7.43
C GLU A 105 -47.03 84.31 -8.89
N PRO A 106 -47.63 85.41 -9.37
CA PRO A 106 -48.21 85.52 -10.71
C PRO A 106 -47.20 85.31 -11.87
N GLU A 107 -45.90 85.17 -11.60
CA GLU A 107 -44.86 84.92 -12.60
C GLU A 107 -44.49 83.44 -12.83
N GLY A 108 -45.23 82.48 -12.27
CA GLY A 108 -45.04 81.05 -12.59
C GLY A 108 -43.71 80.44 -12.12
N ARG A 109 -42.97 81.13 -11.24
CA ARG A 109 -41.74 80.61 -10.61
C ARG A 109 -42.10 79.79 -9.39
N THR A 110 -41.99 78.47 -9.50
CA THR A 110 -42.11 77.56 -8.36
C THR A 110 -41.00 77.87 -7.35
N ARG A 111 -41.36 78.13 -6.09
CA ARG A 111 -40.43 78.26 -4.96
C ARG A 111 -40.48 77.00 -4.11
N ILE A 112 -39.36 76.64 -3.48
CA ILE A 112 -39.27 75.50 -2.56
C ILE A 112 -39.11 75.97 -1.12
N ARG A 113 -39.56 75.15 -0.17
CA ARG A 113 -39.24 75.25 1.25
C ARG A 113 -38.48 73.99 1.64
N TYR A 114 -37.44 74.14 2.45
CA TYR A 114 -36.72 72.99 3.00
C TYR A 114 -36.22 73.25 4.40
N PHE A 115 -35.72 72.19 5.02
CA PHE A 115 -34.82 72.25 6.16
C PHE A 115 -33.83 71.10 6.03
N THR A 116 -32.65 71.24 6.61
CA THR A 116 -31.67 70.16 6.71
C THR A 116 -31.57 69.64 8.14
N PHE A 117 -31.10 68.41 8.26
CA PHE A 117 -30.94 67.75 9.55
C PHE A 117 -29.75 66.80 9.53
N THR A 118 -29.23 66.51 10.71
CA THR A 118 -28.17 65.52 10.91
C THR A 118 -28.51 64.56 12.04
N SER A 119 -27.99 63.33 11.99
CA SER A 119 -28.11 62.34 13.06
C SER A 119 -26.84 61.49 13.14
N LYS A 120 -26.12 61.52 14.25
CA LYS A 120 -24.91 60.74 14.50
C LYS A 120 -25.24 59.48 15.29
N TYR A 121 -24.70 58.33 14.88
CA TYR A 121 -24.95 57.05 15.54
C TYR A 121 -23.85 56.02 15.30
N MET A 122 -23.70 55.07 16.22
CA MET A 122 -22.71 53.98 16.12
C MET A 122 -23.28 52.69 15.53
N ALA A 123 -24.57 52.45 15.73
CA ALA A 123 -25.29 51.26 15.29
C ALA A 123 -26.73 51.63 14.93
N ALA A 124 -27.46 50.69 14.33
CA ALA A 124 -28.86 50.86 13.96
C ALA A 124 -29.70 51.38 15.14
N ASN A 125 -30.47 52.44 14.93
CA ASN A 125 -31.27 53.11 15.95
C ASN A 125 -32.51 53.80 15.36
N ALA A 126 -33.30 54.48 16.20
CA ALA A 126 -34.55 55.10 15.75
C ALA A 126 -34.37 56.29 14.78
N PHE A 127 -33.16 56.84 14.64
CA PHE A 127 -32.84 57.98 13.76
C PHE A 127 -31.71 57.63 12.77
N ASP A 128 -31.56 56.34 12.45
CA ASP A 128 -30.69 55.88 11.37
C ASP A 128 -31.36 56.07 10.00
N ILE A 129 -30.59 55.91 8.91
CA ILE A 129 -31.09 56.15 7.55
C ILE A 129 -32.33 55.31 7.19
N MET A 130 -32.50 54.13 7.80
CA MET A 130 -33.60 53.21 7.51
C MET A 130 -34.84 53.49 8.35
N ARG A 131 -34.67 53.89 9.62
CA ARG A 131 -35.73 53.93 10.63
C ARG A 131 -36.14 55.34 11.08
N ILE A 132 -35.52 56.39 10.54
CA ILE A 132 -35.84 57.76 10.90
C ILE A 132 -37.37 58.05 10.85
N PRO A 133 -37.97 58.66 11.88
CA PRO A 133 -39.42 58.82 12.02
C PRO A 133 -40.01 59.94 11.13
N LEU A 134 -39.47 60.09 9.92
CA LEU A 134 -39.98 60.96 8.86
C LEU A 134 -40.74 60.16 7.80
N ILE A 135 -40.49 58.85 7.76
CA ILE A 135 -41.13 57.87 6.89
C ILE A 135 -41.60 56.71 7.75
N GLU A 136 -42.90 56.39 7.72
CA GLU A 136 -43.44 55.17 8.32
C GLU A 136 -43.80 54.17 7.23
N ARG A 137 -43.30 52.94 7.34
CA ARG A 137 -43.69 51.84 6.45
C ARG A 137 -44.73 50.96 7.13
N ARG A 138 -45.94 50.90 6.58
CA ARG A 138 -47.03 50.03 7.02
C ARG A 138 -47.33 49.02 5.93
N GLY A 139 -46.60 47.90 5.94
CA GLY A 139 -46.63 46.91 4.85
C GLY A 139 -46.10 47.49 3.54
N ASP A 140 -46.96 47.56 2.53
CA ASP A 140 -46.64 48.12 1.20
C ASP A 140 -46.95 49.63 1.11
N ILE A 141 -47.57 50.22 2.14
CA ILE A 141 -47.87 51.66 2.17
C ILE A 141 -46.73 52.40 2.87
N ILE A 142 -46.20 53.42 2.19
CA ILE A 142 -45.21 54.35 2.73
C ILE A 142 -45.94 55.64 3.10
N GLU A 143 -45.96 55.97 4.39
CA GLU A 143 -46.51 57.21 4.92
C GLU A 143 -45.39 58.22 5.12
N VAL A 144 -45.47 59.34 4.40
CA VAL A 144 -44.45 60.40 4.37
C VAL A 144 -44.94 61.56 5.23
N LYS A 145 -44.19 61.92 6.29
CA LYS A 145 -44.61 63.01 7.18
C LYS A 145 -44.58 64.36 6.46
N PRO A 146 -45.62 65.22 6.59
CA PRO A 146 -45.62 66.56 6.03
C PRO A 146 -44.51 67.45 6.62
N LEU A 147 -44.08 68.49 5.89
CA LEU A 147 -43.00 69.40 6.28
C LEU A 147 -43.14 69.93 7.72
N ARG A 148 -44.35 70.33 8.12
CA ARG A 148 -44.62 70.90 9.45
C ARG A 148 -44.39 69.88 10.57
N GLU A 149 -44.80 68.64 10.37
CA GLU A 149 -44.64 67.57 11.36
C GLU A 149 -43.19 67.10 11.41
N ALA A 150 -42.56 66.90 10.25
CA ALA A 150 -41.16 66.55 10.11
C ALA A 150 -40.23 67.58 10.80
N ARG A 151 -40.52 68.87 10.60
CA ARG A 151 -39.84 69.97 11.28
C ARG A 151 -39.94 69.84 12.80
N ARG A 152 -41.15 69.58 13.32
CA ARG A 152 -41.39 69.41 14.75
C ARG A 152 -40.59 68.24 15.31
N ILE A 153 -40.63 67.09 14.65
CA ILE A 153 -39.91 65.87 15.06
C ILE A 153 -38.41 66.13 15.15
N MET A 154 -37.80 66.69 14.10
CA MET A 154 -36.36 66.93 14.07
C MET A 154 -35.92 68.04 15.04
N ALA A 155 -36.70 69.13 15.15
CA ALA A 155 -36.38 70.21 16.09
C ALA A 155 -36.51 69.76 17.56
N GLU A 156 -37.53 68.96 17.91
CA GLU A 156 -37.68 68.39 19.26
C GLU A 156 -36.54 67.41 19.56
N ARG A 157 -36.13 66.59 18.58
CA ARG A 157 -34.99 65.67 18.74
C ARG A 157 -33.68 66.41 18.93
N ALA A 158 -33.40 67.42 18.11
CA ALA A 158 -32.19 68.24 18.23
C ALA A 158 -32.12 69.00 19.56
N ARG A 159 -33.26 69.39 20.14
CA ARG A 159 -33.29 69.99 21.49
C ARG A 159 -33.00 68.98 22.60
N LYS A 160 -33.45 67.74 22.46
CA LYS A 160 -33.23 66.68 23.46
C LYS A 160 -31.79 66.15 23.42
N ASP A 161 -31.26 65.93 22.21
CA ASP A 161 -29.94 65.33 21.99
C ASP A 161 -29.09 66.19 21.02
N PRO A 162 -28.69 67.43 21.41
CA PRO A 162 -28.03 68.39 20.51
C PRO A 162 -26.66 67.93 20.00
N TYR A 163 -25.99 67.01 20.70
CA TYR A 163 -24.71 66.44 20.28
C TYR A 163 -24.85 65.33 19.21
N LEU A 164 -26.04 64.72 19.11
CA LEU A 164 -26.29 63.62 18.19
C LEU A 164 -27.19 64.02 17.04
N THR A 165 -28.07 65.00 17.20
CA THR A 165 -29.02 65.41 16.16
C THR A 165 -28.97 66.91 15.93
N GLY A 166 -28.81 67.31 14.67
CA GLY A 166 -28.91 68.69 14.24
C GLY A 166 -30.19 68.94 13.45
N TYR A 167 -30.74 70.14 13.60
CA TYR A 167 -31.86 70.65 12.81
C TYR A 167 -31.52 72.08 12.38
N PHE A 168 -31.62 72.35 11.08
CA PHE A 168 -31.22 73.61 10.48
C PHE A 168 -32.30 74.07 9.49
N PRO A 169 -33.05 75.14 9.79
CA PRO A 169 -33.96 75.75 8.82
C PRO A 169 -33.20 76.39 7.64
N ASP A 170 -33.93 76.77 6.59
CA ASP A 170 -33.37 77.24 5.32
C ASP A 170 -32.61 78.58 5.40
N ASP A 171 -32.83 79.35 6.46
CA ASP A 171 -32.13 80.60 6.78
C ASP A 171 -30.79 80.38 7.53
N GLU A 172 -30.57 79.20 8.12
CA GLU A 172 -29.36 78.87 8.89
C GLU A 172 -28.28 78.16 8.07
N LYS A 173 -28.15 78.49 6.77
CA LYS A 173 -27.21 77.83 5.84
C LYS A 173 -25.76 77.84 6.35
N THR A 174 -25.33 78.93 6.99
CA THR A 174 -23.97 79.08 7.52
C THR A 174 -23.72 78.21 8.75
N LEU A 175 -24.73 78.04 9.62
CA LEU A 175 -24.64 77.15 10.78
C LEU A 175 -24.54 75.69 10.29
N TYR A 176 -25.37 75.32 9.32
CA TYR A 176 -25.32 73.99 8.72
C TYR A 176 -23.97 73.67 8.08
N ALA A 177 -23.41 74.63 7.32
CA ALA A 177 -22.10 74.48 6.71
C ALA A 177 -20.98 74.28 7.74
N ARG A 178 -21.02 75.02 8.85
CA ARG A 178 -20.06 74.85 9.95
C ARG A 178 -20.22 73.49 10.62
N HIS A 179 -21.45 73.05 10.87
CA HIS A 179 -21.71 71.75 11.48
C HIS A 179 -21.21 70.59 10.62
N LEU A 180 -21.44 70.62 9.30
CA LEU A 180 -20.89 69.60 8.40
C LEU A 180 -19.36 69.58 8.39
N ALA A 181 -18.72 70.75 8.50
CA ALA A 181 -17.26 70.85 8.55
C ALA A 181 -16.66 70.17 9.81
N GLU A 182 -17.39 70.11 10.93
CA GLU A 182 -16.97 69.38 12.15
C GLU A 182 -16.78 67.88 11.89
N PHE A 183 -17.45 67.34 10.87
CA PHE A 183 -17.32 65.94 10.44
C PHE A 183 -16.41 65.75 9.23
N GLY A 184 -15.70 66.81 8.80
CA GLY A 184 -14.83 66.78 7.62
C GLY A 184 -15.59 66.85 6.29
N ILE A 185 -16.85 67.32 6.29
CA ILE A 185 -17.65 67.50 5.06
C ILE A 185 -17.68 69.00 4.71
N SER A 186 -16.87 69.42 3.73
CA SER A 186 -16.75 70.83 3.32
C SER A 186 -17.77 71.21 2.26
N GLN A 187 -18.80 72.00 2.61
CA GLN A 187 -19.76 72.47 1.60
C GLN A 187 -19.11 73.26 0.45
N ASP A 188 -18.03 74.00 0.73
CA ASP A 188 -17.30 74.75 -0.29
C ASP A 188 -16.59 73.82 -1.28
N GLU A 189 -16.07 72.67 -0.82
CA GLU A 189 -15.51 71.63 -1.68
C GLU A 189 -16.60 71.03 -2.58
N TRP A 190 -17.73 70.63 -2.01
CA TRP A 190 -18.84 70.04 -2.76
C TRP A 190 -19.44 71.01 -3.78
N ARG A 191 -19.53 72.29 -3.42
CA ARG A 191 -20.05 73.35 -4.30
C ARG A 191 -19.07 73.71 -5.42
N ASN A 192 -17.77 73.81 -5.13
CA ASN A 192 -16.80 74.32 -6.10
C ASN A 192 -16.12 73.23 -6.92
N ILE A 193 -16.04 72.01 -6.41
CA ILE A 193 -15.36 70.88 -7.06
C ILE A 193 -16.42 69.93 -7.62
N ILE A 194 -17.15 69.26 -6.74
CA ILE A 194 -18.01 68.14 -7.11
C ILE A 194 -19.16 68.59 -8.01
N THR A 195 -19.80 69.72 -7.68
CA THR A 195 -20.88 70.26 -8.52
C THR A 195 -20.36 70.63 -9.91
N ARG A 196 -19.17 71.24 -10.03
CA ARG A 196 -18.59 71.64 -11.31
C ARG A 196 -18.17 70.45 -12.18
N MET A 197 -17.60 69.42 -11.57
CA MET A 197 -17.22 68.18 -12.27
C MET A 197 -18.43 67.48 -12.87
N ASN A 198 -19.58 67.57 -12.20
CA ASN A 198 -20.83 66.93 -12.65
C ASN A 198 -21.73 67.85 -13.49
N ASP A 199 -21.30 69.09 -13.76
CA ASP A 199 -22.08 70.08 -14.53
C ASP A 199 -21.97 69.83 -16.05
N SER A 200 -20.94 69.12 -16.53
CA SER A 200 -20.76 68.68 -17.93
C SER A 200 -21.29 67.27 -18.17
N GLU A 201 -21.80 66.98 -19.37
CA GLU A 201 -22.27 65.63 -19.75
C GLU A 201 -21.14 64.62 -19.89
N ASN A 202 -19.96 65.03 -20.39
CA ASN A 202 -18.79 64.15 -20.45
C ASN A 202 -17.96 64.17 -19.15
N GLY A 203 -18.49 64.78 -18.08
CA GLY A 203 -17.89 64.82 -16.75
C GLY A 203 -16.44 65.31 -16.75
N LEU A 204 -15.53 64.42 -16.36
CA LEU A 204 -14.09 64.69 -16.27
C LEU A 204 -13.42 64.89 -17.64
N GLU A 205 -13.89 64.26 -18.71
CA GLU A 205 -13.25 64.37 -20.03
C GLU A 205 -13.32 65.81 -20.56
N ASP A 206 -14.48 66.47 -20.47
CA ASP A 206 -14.64 67.87 -20.84
C ASP A 206 -13.80 68.80 -19.95
N LEU A 207 -13.52 68.38 -18.71
CA LEU A 207 -12.69 69.16 -17.78
C LEU A 207 -11.22 69.04 -18.14
N PHE A 208 -10.73 67.84 -18.47
CA PHE A 208 -9.36 67.62 -18.92
C PHE A 208 -9.10 68.19 -20.32
N GLN A 209 -10.05 68.10 -21.25
CA GLN A 209 -9.93 68.66 -22.60
C GLN A 209 -9.74 70.19 -22.61
N LYS A 210 -10.21 70.89 -21.57
CA LYS A 210 -10.02 72.35 -21.43
C LYS A 210 -8.57 72.74 -21.12
N PHE A 211 -7.74 71.81 -20.64
CA PHE A 211 -6.35 72.06 -20.27
C PHE A 211 -5.40 71.38 -21.24
N LYS A 212 -4.50 72.14 -21.86
CA LYS A 212 -3.58 71.60 -22.88
C LYS A 212 -2.36 70.90 -22.28
N SER A 213 -2.02 71.19 -21.02
CA SER A 213 -0.90 70.59 -20.30
C SER A 213 -1.26 70.29 -18.85
N SER A 214 -0.54 69.33 -18.26
CA SER A 214 -0.64 68.98 -16.84
C SER A 214 -0.33 70.18 -15.93
N SER A 215 0.65 71.03 -16.30
CA SER A 215 0.97 72.26 -15.59
C SER A 215 -0.19 73.26 -15.60
N GLN A 216 -0.88 73.43 -16.73
CA GLN A 216 -2.03 74.33 -16.83
C GLN A 216 -3.21 73.84 -15.97
N LEU A 217 -3.46 72.53 -15.95
CA LEU A 217 -4.46 71.93 -15.07
C LEU A 217 -4.11 72.15 -13.59
N LEU A 218 -2.83 72.00 -13.25
CA LEU A 218 -2.34 72.18 -11.89
C LEU A 218 -2.48 73.64 -11.42
N ASP A 219 -2.10 74.61 -12.25
CA ASP A 219 -2.16 76.04 -11.92
C ASP A 219 -3.59 76.61 -11.98
N GLU A 220 -4.36 76.30 -13.01
CA GLU A 220 -5.66 76.95 -13.25
C GLU A 220 -6.83 76.24 -12.58
N TRP A 221 -6.72 74.94 -12.33
CA TRP A 221 -7.79 74.16 -11.71
C TRP A 221 -7.42 73.70 -10.31
N ILE A 222 -6.34 72.93 -10.13
CA ILE A 222 -5.99 72.36 -8.82
C ILE A 222 -5.66 73.49 -7.83
N LEU A 223 -4.67 74.33 -8.12
CA LEU A 223 -4.23 75.39 -7.21
C LEU A 223 -5.33 76.41 -6.92
N LYS A 224 -6.05 76.92 -7.93
CA LYS A 224 -7.16 77.87 -7.70
C LYS A 224 -8.32 77.26 -6.91
N THR A 225 -8.56 75.95 -7.04
CA THR A 225 -9.63 75.26 -6.33
C THR A 225 -9.23 75.00 -4.89
N VAL A 226 -8.00 74.54 -4.67
CA VAL A 226 -7.44 74.37 -3.33
C VAL A 226 -7.32 75.72 -2.62
N GLU A 227 -6.94 76.79 -3.32
CA GLU A 227 -7.02 78.17 -2.80
C GLU A 227 -8.44 78.53 -2.37
N LYS A 228 -9.46 78.29 -3.19
CA LYS A 228 -10.85 78.62 -2.82
C LYS A 228 -11.42 77.79 -1.67
N VAL A 229 -11.01 76.53 -1.54
CA VAL A 229 -11.56 75.59 -0.54
C VAL A 229 -10.77 75.62 0.77
N MET A 230 -9.44 75.84 0.72
CA MET A 230 -8.54 75.80 1.87
C MET A 230 -8.05 77.19 2.31
N PHE A 231 -8.09 78.23 1.46
CA PHE A 231 -7.63 79.59 1.80
C PHE A 231 -8.77 80.52 2.19
N LYS A 232 -9.24 80.36 3.43
CA LYS A 232 -9.59 81.52 4.26
C LYS A 232 -8.52 81.64 5.35
N GLY A 233 -7.33 82.13 4.99
CA GLY A 233 -6.33 82.63 5.96
C GLY A 233 -5.08 81.79 6.25
N ARG A 234 -4.64 80.87 5.39
CA ARG A 234 -3.35 80.16 5.52
C ARG A 234 -2.38 80.52 4.38
N SER A 235 -1.06 80.36 4.58
CA SER A 235 -0.02 80.84 3.64
C SER A 235 0.34 79.79 2.57
N ARG A 236 0.90 80.25 1.44
CA ARG A 236 1.36 79.42 0.31
C ARG A 236 2.35 78.33 0.73
N GLN A 237 3.14 78.57 1.78
CA GLN A 237 4.10 77.63 2.36
C GLN A 237 3.43 76.38 2.96
N GLN A 238 2.26 76.52 3.59
CA GLN A 238 1.56 75.37 4.15
C GLN A 238 0.98 74.45 3.07
N LEU A 239 0.71 74.98 1.87
CA LEU A 239 0.31 74.17 0.73
C LEU A 239 1.49 73.35 0.18
N GLU A 240 2.66 73.96 0.09
CA GLU A 240 3.89 73.25 -0.28
C GLU A 240 4.23 72.17 0.75
N GLU A 241 4.09 72.45 2.05
CA GLU A 241 4.27 71.46 3.12
C GLU A 241 3.25 70.33 3.05
N MET A 242 1.97 70.63 2.79
CA MET A 242 0.93 69.60 2.58
C MET A 242 1.19 68.76 1.34
N LEU A 243 1.60 69.36 0.22
CA LEU A 243 1.95 68.62 -0.99
C LEU A 243 3.20 67.77 -0.78
N GLN A 244 4.21 68.29 -0.08
CA GLN A 244 5.38 67.49 0.31
C GLN A 244 4.98 66.34 1.24
N SER A 245 4.07 66.57 2.18
CA SER A 245 3.51 65.53 3.06
C SER A 245 2.77 64.46 2.26
N LEU A 246 1.92 64.85 1.31
CA LEU A 246 1.18 63.92 0.44
C LEU A 246 2.12 63.13 -0.47
N VAL A 247 3.12 63.78 -1.05
CA VAL A 247 4.14 63.09 -1.86
C VAL A 247 4.94 62.10 -1.01
N ARG A 248 5.30 62.47 0.23
CA ARG A 248 5.93 61.53 1.18
C ARG A 248 5.00 60.37 1.53
N GLU A 249 3.74 60.62 1.83
CA GLU A 249 2.73 59.57 2.08
C GLU A 249 2.54 58.67 0.87
N VAL A 250 2.56 59.19 -0.35
CA VAL A 250 2.44 58.39 -1.58
C VAL A 250 3.68 57.51 -1.77
N ILE A 251 4.88 58.05 -1.56
CA ILE A 251 6.14 57.28 -1.62
C ILE A 251 6.19 56.22 -0.51
N GLU A 252 5.77 56.57 0.71
CA GLU A 252 5.67 55.64 1.82
C GLU A 252 4.61 54.56 1.55
N ASN A 253 3.47 54.92 0.97
CA ASN A 253 2.46 53.95 0.54
C ASN A 253 2.97 53.03 -0.58
N GLU A 254 3.72 53.53 -1.56
CA GLU A 254 4.37 52.67 -2.57
C GLU A 254 5.35 51.70 -1.91
N ARG A 255 6.17 52.17 -0.96
CA ARG A 255 7.04 51.28 -0.17
C ARG A 255 6.22 50.25 0.61
N PHE A 256 5.13 50.66 1.23
CA PHE A 256 4.25 49.77 1.98
C PHE A 256 3.58 48.73 1.08
N ILE A 257 3.21 49.12 -0.15
CA ILE A 257 2.65 48.22 -1.16
C ILE A 257 3.72 47.22 -1.61
N MET A 258 4.94 47.66 -1.87
CA MET A 258 6.07 46.78 -2.23
C MET A 258 6.43 45.83 -1.10
N GLU A 259 6.54 46.31 0.14
CA GLU A 259 6.80 45.48 1.32
C GLU A 259 5.68 44.47 1.54
N LYS A 260 4.42 44.89 1.40
CA LYS A 260 3.27 43.99 1.47
C LYS A 260 3.36 42.92 0.38
N GLN A 261 3.68 43.28 -0.86
CA GLN A 261 3.86 42.32 -1.95
C GLN A 261 4.97 41.32 -1.62
N LEU A 262 6.13 41.81 -1.18
CA LEU A 262 7.26 40.97 -0.79
C LEU A 262 6.91 40.00 0.35
N ILE A 263 6.20 40.47 1.38
CA ILE A 263 5.71 39.63 2.47
C ILE A 263 4.67 38.63 1.98
N THR A 264 3.77 39.03 1.08
CA THR A 264 2.73 38.15 0.53
C THR A 264 3.36 37.03 -0.30
N ASP A 265 4.33 37.36 -1.16
CA ASP A 265 5.06 36.40 -1.98
C ASP A 265 5.92 35.46 -1.12
N PHE A 266 6.54 36.00 -0.06
CA PHE A 266 7.25 35.21 0.93
C PHE A 266 6.32 34.26 1.67
N LEU A 267 5.15 34.72 2.14
CA LEU A 267 4.16 33.88 2.81
C LEU A 267 3.63 32.77 1.91
N ALA A 268 3.37 33.06 0.63
CA ALA A 268 2.98 32.06 -0.35
C ALA A 268 4.08 31.01 -0.56
N SER A 269 5.33 31.45 -0.68
CA SER A 269 6.48 30.55 -0.81
C SER A 269 6.68 29.71 0.45
N PHE A 270 6.52 30.32 1.63
CA PHE A 270 6.61 29.65 2.92
C PHE A 270 5.49 28.63 3.10
N GLN A 271 4.25 28.93 2.66
CA GLN A 271 3.16 27.96 2.65
C GLN A 271 3.49 26.74 1.80
N ASN A 272 4.03 26.91 0.59
CA ASN A 272 4.44 25.77 -0.24
C ASN A 272 5.50 24.89 0.46
N VAL A 273 6.47 25.51 1.14
CA VAL A 273 7.49 24.78 1.91
C VAL A 273 6.88 24.09 3.13
N SER A 274 5.99 24.78 3.86
CA SER A 274 5.27 24.25 5.02
C SER A 274 4.39 23.05 4.64
N ASP A 275 3.66 23.14 3.52
CA ASP A 275 2.84 22.06 3.00
C ASP A 275 3.72 20.88 2.59
N GLY A 276 4.86 21.13 1.93
CA GLY A 276 5.85 20.10 1.63
C GLY A 276 6.40 19.41 2.88
N LEU A 277 6.70 20.18 3.94
CA LEU A 277 7.15 19.63 5.23
C LEU A 277 6.05 18.82 5.92
N SER A 278 4.79 19.25 5.83
CA SER A 278 3.66 18.52 6.41
C SER A 278 3.47 17.15 5.74
N ILE A 279 3.63 17.07 4.42
CA ILE A 279 3.59 15.82 3.66
C ILE A 279 4.77 14.93 4.05
N LEU A 280 5.97 15.52 4.18
CA LEU A 280 7.16 14.79 4.61
C LEU A 280 6.99 14.19 6.01
N LEU A 281 6.46 14.96 6.97
CA LEU A 281 6.19 14.49 8.33
C LEU A 281 5.19 13.33 8.32
N LYS A 282 4.09 13.45 7.56
CA LYS A 282 3.10 12.39 7.44
C LYS A 282 3.71 11.11 6.86
N ASN A 283 4.52 11.22 5.81
CA ASN A 283 5.21 10.08 5.23
C ASN A 283 6.19 9.44 6.22
N LEU A 284 6.86 10.24 7.05
CA LEU A 284 7.79 9.75 8.07
C LEU A 284 7.07 9.02 9.21
N GLU A 285 5.90 9.50 9.61
CA GLU A 285 5.01 8.82 10.55
C GLU A 285 4.49 7.49 9.99
N GLU A 286 4.04 7.47 8.73
CA GLU A 286 3.62 6.24 8.04
C GLU A 286 4.77 5.24 7.94
N GLN A 287 5.99 5.70 7.63
CA GLN A 287 7.18 4.86 7.60
C GLN A 287 7.51 4.27 8.98
N ASN A 288 7.41 5.07 10.05
CA ASN A 288 7.62 4.58 11.41
C ASN A 288 6.57 3.53 11.80
N GLN A 289 5.29 3.76 11.50
CA GLN A 289 4.23 2.77 11.75
C GLN A 289 4.47 1.47 10.99
N LEU A 290 4.87 1.54 9.72
CA LEU A 290 5.26 0.36 8.95
C LEU A 290 6.45 -0.37 9.59
N GLY A 291 7.44 0.37 10.09
CA GLY A 291 8.57 -0.16 10.82
C GLY A 291 8.17 -0.89 12.11
N GLU A 292 7.30 -0.29 12.92
CA GLU A 292 6.74 -0.90 14.13
C GLU A 292 5.96 -2.17 13.81
N ASN A 293 5.11 -2.13 12.78
CA ASN A 293 4.35 -3.30 12.32
C ASN A 293 5.26 -4.42 11.84
N LEU A 294 6.33 -4.10 11.10
CA LEU A 294 7.33 -5.07 10.66
C LEU A 294 8.07 -5.69 11.85
N ALA A 295 8.47 -4.89 12.83
CA ALA A 295 9.12 -5.37 14.04
C ALA A 295 8.21 -6.30 14.85
N ALA A 296 6.94 -5.91 15.02
CA ALA A 296 5.93 -6.73 15.68
C ALA A 296 5.68 -8.06 14.94
N LEU A 297 5.56 -8.01 13.61
CA LEU A 297 5.42 -9.19 12.76
C LEU A 297 6.64 -10.10 12.87
N HIS A 298 7.85 -9.55 12.82
CA HIS A 298 9.08 -10.31 12.96
C HIS A 298 9.16 -11.01 14.33
N LEU A 299 8.76 -10.31 15.39
CA LEU A 299 8.77 -10.86 16.75
C LEU A 299 7.71 -11.98 16.92
N HIS A 300 6.52 -11.79 16.36
CA HIS A 300 5.46 -12.80 16.34
C HIS A 300 5.83 -14.03 15.49
N LEU A 301 6.42 -13.84 14.31
CA LEU A 301 6.92 -14.93 13.49
C LEU A 301 8.06 -15.66 14.19
N GLY A 302 8.97 -14.92 14.83
CA GLY A 302 10.07 -15.50 15.61
C GLY A 302 9.57 -16.36 16.77
N SER A 303 8.57 -15.91 17.52
CA SER A 303 7.96 -16.73 18.59
C SER A 303 7.24 -17.95 18.02
N LYS A 304 6.51 -17.80 16.91
CA LYS A 304 5.82 -18.92 16.26
C LYS A 304 6.80 -19.97 15.72
N ILE A 305 7.91 -19.55 15.11
CA ILE A 305 8.98 -20.44 14.67
C ILE A 305 9.55 -21.22 15.86
N LYS A 306 9.84 -20.56 16.99
CA LYS A 306 10.32 -21.25 18.19
C LYS A 306 9.32 -22.29 18.69
N THR A 307 8.04 -21.94 18.81
CA THR A 307 7.01 -22.91 19.24
C THR A 307 6.90 -24.11 18.28
N LEU A 308 6.98 -23.87 16.97
CA LEU A 308 6.95 -24.97 15.98
C LEU A 308 8.21 -25.83 16.04
N GLN A 309 9.38 -25.25 16.34
CA GLN A 309 10.61 -26.00 16.54
C GLN A 309 10.55 -26.87 17.80
N GLU A 310 9.99 -26.35 18.90
CA GLU A 310 9.75 -27.11 20.13
C GLU A 310 8.75 -28.26 19.88
N GLU A 311 7.63 -28.00 19.20
CA GLU A 311 6.68 -29.04 18.80
C GLU A 311 7.32 -30.09 17.88
N GLN A 312 8.17 -29.67 16.94
CA GLN A 312 8.90 -30.59 16.06
C GLN A 312 9.87 -31.48 16.85
N GLN A 313 10.60 -30.92 17.82
CA GLN A 313 11.49 -31.69 18.69
C GLN A 313 10.70 -32.71 19.52
N LEU A 314 9.60 -32.29 20.16
CA LEU A 314 8.72 -33.19 20.92
C LEU A 314 8.17 -34.32 20.07
N ASN A 315 7.73 -34.02 18.83
CA ASN A 315 7.26 -35.04 17.90
C ASN A 315 8.39 -35.99 17.47
N THR A 316 9.60 -35.48 17.27
CA THR A 316 10.76 -36.31 16.93
C THR A 316 11.10 -37.26 18.07
N ASP A 317 11.10 -36.78 19.32
CA ASP A 317 11.31 -37.60 20.51
C ASP A 317 10.19 -38.63 20.72
N ALA A 318 8.95 -38.30 20.39
CA ALA A 318 7.86 -39.25 20.42
C ALA A 318 8.04 -40.37 19.38
N ILE A 319 8.49 -40.02 18.16
CA ILE A 319 8.78 -40.98 17.09
C ILE A 319 9.96 -41.90 17.49
N THR A 320 11.03 -41.37 18.10
CA THR A 320 12.15 -42.20 18.54
C THR A 320 11.72 -43.18 19.63
N LYS A 321 10.98 -42.71 20.63
CA LYS A 321 10.40 -43.60 21.68
C LYS A 321 9.53 -44.69 21.07
N ALA A 322 8.61 -44.34 20.17
CA ALA A 322 7.76 -45.32 19.51
C ALA A 322 8.58 -46.35 18.71
N ARG A 323 9.66 -45.94 18.05
CA ARG A 323 10.58 -46.86 17.35
C ARG A 323 11.31 -47.80 18.30
N ASP A 324 11.73 -47.29 19.46
CA ASP A 324 12.38 -48.12 20.47
C ASP A 324 11.40 -49.11 21.11
N ASP A 325 10.15 -48.69 21.34
CA ASP A 325 9.08 -49.58 21.77
C ASP A 325 8.79 -50.68 20.74
N ILE A 326 8.72 -50.34 19.44
CA ILE A 326 8.58 -51.33 18.36
C ILE A 326 9.75 -52.33 18.39
N ARG A 327 10.99 -51.85 18.48
CA ARG A 327 12.18 -52.73 18.58
C ARG A 327 12.12 -53.63 19.79
N LYS A 328 11.65 -53.12 20.93
CA LYS A 328 11.48 -53.91 22.16
C LYS A 328 10.46 -55.02 21.94
N VAL A 329 9.31 -54.71 21.34
CA VAL A 329 8.29 -55.71 20.99
C VAL A 329 8.85 -56.75 20.01
N GLU A 330 9.57 -56.34 18.96
CA GLU A 330 10.20 -57.27 18.02
C GLU A 330 11.21 -58.21 18.71
N LEU A 331 11.99 -57.69 19.66
CA LEU A 331 12.93 -58.49 20.46
C LEU A 331 12.20 -59.46 21.39
N GLU A 332 11.12 -59.01 22.04
CA GLU A 332 10.26 -59.85 22.89
C GLU A 332 9.61 -60.97 22.08
N GLU A 333 9.08 -60.68 20.89
CA GLU A 333 8.52 -61.68 19.97
C GLU A 333 9.56 -62.70 19.53
N ARG A 334 10.77 -62.25 19.14
CA ARG A 334 11.88 -63.15 18.78
C ARG A 334 12.32 -64.02 19.96
N SER A 335 12.41 -63.45 21.16
CA SER A 335 12.73 -64.19 22.38
C SER A 335 11.65 -65.25 22.68
N HIS A 336 10.37 -64.88 22.56
CA HIS A 336 9.27 -65.80 22.74
C HIS A 336 9.30 -66.95 21.72
N GLN A 337 9.53 -66.65 20.44
CA GLN A 337 9.69 -67.67 19.39
C GLN A 337 10.88 -68.59 19.65
N TYR A 338 12.00 -68.04 20.12
CA TYR A 338 13.16 -68.82 20.53
C TYR A 338 12.81 -69.77 21.68
N HIS A 339 12.13 -69.30 22.72
CA HIS A 339 11.70 -70.14 23.84
C HIS A 339 10.74 -71.25 23.41
N ILE A 340 9.77 -70.97 22.54
CA ILE A 340 8.90 -72.02 21.95
C ILE A 340 9.73 -73.07 21.22
N SER A 341 10.67 -72.62 20.40
CA SER A 341 11.52 -73.51 19.60
C SER A 341 12.46 -74.34 20.48
N LEU A 342 13.00 -73.75 21.54
CA LEU A 342 13.83 -74.43 22.53
C LEU A 342 13.04 -75.50 23.29
N THR A 343 11.83 -75.19 23.75
CA THR A 343 10.97 -76.19 24.41
C THR A 343 10.65 -77.35 23.48
N ARG A 344 10.28 -77.08 22.22
CA ARG A 344 10.05 -78.13 21.21
C ARG A 344 11.30 -78.96 20.95
N HIS A 345 12.46 -78.32 20.89
CA HIS A 345 13.74 -79.02 20.72
C HIS A 345 14.01 -79.96 21.90
N GLN A 346 13.87 -79.48 23.14
CA GLN A 346 14.04 -80.29 24.35
C GLN A 346 13.03 -81.45 24.44
N GLU A 347 11.78 -81.24 24.04
CA GLU A 347 10.78 -82.31 23.95
C GLU A 347 11.18 -83.37 22.90
N THR A 348 11.65 -82.91 21.74
CA THR A 348 12.10 -83.80 20.66
C THR A 348 13.38 -84.55 21.04
N GLU A 349 14.30 -83.90 21.73
CA GLU A 349 15.54 -84.48 22.26
C GLU A 349 15.22 -85.59 23.27
N LYS A 350 14.29 -85.36 24.22
CA LYS A 350 13.82 -86.41 25.14
C LYS A 350 13.19 -87.60 24.41
N ILE A 351 12.41 -87.34 23.35
CA ILE A 351 11.83 -88.41 22.51
C ILE A 351 12.95 -89.18 21.81
N LEU A 352 13.96 -88.48 21.27
CA LEU A 352 15.12 -89.10 20.62
C LEU A 352 15.90 -89.96 21.62
N GLU A 353 16.23 -89.46 22.80
CA GLU A 353 16.90 -90.21 23.87
C GLU A 353 16.11 -91.48 24.24
N ALA A 354 14.78 -91.38 24.36
CA ALA A 354 13.93 -92.54 24.63
C ALA A 354 13.94 -93.55 23.47
N CYS A 355 13.93 -93.08 22.21
CA CYS A 355 14.07 -93.93 21.05
C CYS A 355 15.44 -94.61 20.99
N GLU A 356 16.54 -93.90 21.27
CA GLU A 356 17.90 -94.46 21.33
C GLU A 356 18.02 -95.52 22.42
N GLN A 357 17.44 -95.28 23.61
CA GLN A 357 17.34 -96.29 24.66
C GLN A 357 16.56 -97.52 24.18
N SER A 358 15.41 -97.33 23.53
CA SER A 358 14.64 -98.46 22.98
C SER A 358 15.40 -99.23 21.89
N VAL A 359 16.19 -98.56 21.06
CA VAL A 359 17.04 -99.20 20.03
C VAL A 359 18.13 -100.02 20.69
N THR A 360 18.86 -99.45 21.66
CA THR A 360 19.92 -100.16 22.39
C THR A 360 19.39 -101.35 23.17
N ASP A 361 18.23 -101.23 23.82
CA ASP A 361 17.53 -102.35 24.46
C ASP A 361 17.14 -103.43 23.44
N GLY A 362 16.64 -103.02 22.27
CA GLY A 362 16.34 -103.92 21.15
C GLY A 362 17.58 -104.66 20.63
N GLU A 363 18.70 -103.97 20.47
CA GLU A 363 19.99 -104.56 20.08
C GLU A 363 20.51 -105.55 21.13
N ASN A 364 20.37 -105.21 22.42
CA ASN A 364 20.72 -106.10 23.53
C ASN A 364 19.85 -107.37 23.51
N GLN A 365 18.54 -107.25 23.31
CA GLN A 365 17.64 -108.40 23.16
C GLN A 365 17.98 -109.25 21.93
N LEU A 366 18.31 -108.62 20.80
CA LEU A 366 18.74 -109.32 19.59
C LEU A 366 20.03 -110.11 19.85
N ASN A 367 21.02 -109.50 20.51
CA ASN A 367 22.28 -110.16 20.85
C ASN A 367 22.07 -111.33 21.83
N GLN A 368 21.21 -111.19 22.83
CA GLN A 368 20.84 -112.29 23.72
C GLN A 368 20.17 -113.44 22.94
N THR A 369 19.28 -113.11 22.00
CA THR A 369 18.60 -114.10 21.16
C THR A 369 19.58 -114.82 20.23
N LYS A 370 20.49 -114.10 19.56
CA LYS A 370 21.59 -114.69 18.78
C LYS A 370 22.48 -115.59 19.63
N LYS A 371 22.77 -115.21 20.87
CA LYS A 371 23.54 -116.05 21.80
C LYS A 371 22.78 -117.33 22.14
N ARG A 372 21.47 -117.25 22.39
CA ARG A 372 20.61 -118.43 22.60
C ARG A 372 20.57 -119.33 21.37
N GLU A 373 20.43 -118.75 20.18
CA GLU A 373 20.48 -119.48 18.91
C GLU A 373 21.79 -120.25 18.76
N LYS A 374 22.94 -119.60 18.99
CA LYS A 374 24.26 -120.27 18.97
C LYS A 374 24.36 -121.41 19.98
N ILE A 375 23.80 -121.25 21.18
CA ILE A 375 23.77 -122.31 22.20
C ILE A 375 22.90 -123.49 21.72
N LEU A 376 21.74 -123.22 21.12
CA LEU A 376 20.87 -124.26 20.56
C LEU A 376 21.52 -124.98 19.37
N GLN A 377 22.18 -124.24 18.48
CA GLN A 377 22.97 -124.83 17.38
C GLN A 377 24.10 -125.71 17.93
N ALA A 378 24.84 -125.23 18.94
CA ALA A 378 25.87 -126.03 19.61
C ALA A 378 25.29 -127.28 20.30
N ALA A 379 24.09 -127.19 20.88
CA ALA A 379 23.39 -128.35 21.45
C ALA A 379 22.96 -129.35 20.35
N GLY A 380 22.51 -128.85 19.19
CA GLY A 380 22.23 -129.65 18.00
C GLY A 380 23.47 -130.39 17.51
N HIS A 381 24.58 -129.68 17.32
CA HIS A 381 25.86 -130.29 16.95
C HIS A 381 26.36 -131.28 18.01
N ALA A 382 26.18 -131.01 19.30
CA ALA A 382 26.54 -131.94 20.37
C ALA A 382 25.68 -133.23 20.34
N ALA A 383 24.40 -133.12 19.98
CA ALA A 383 23.54 -134.28 19.77
C ALA A 383 23.98 -135.09 18.53
N GLU A 384 24.38 -134.39 17.47
CA GLU A 384 24.90 -135.01 16.24
C GLU A 384 26.25 -135.71 16.47
N ILE A 385 27.15 -135.09 17.23
CA ILE A 385 28.40 -135.71 17.69
C ILE A 385 28.12 -136.94 18.54
N ARG A 386 27.18 -136.91 19.48
CA ARG A 386 26.79 -138.11 20.25
C ARG A 386 26.27 -139.22 19.36
N ARG A 387 25.48 -138.90 18.34
CA ARG A 387 25.00 -139.88 17.36
C ARG A 387 26.17 -140.50 16.59
N GLN A 388 27.07 -139.68 16.06
CA GLN A 388 28.26 -140.15 15.35
C GLN A 388 29.23 -140.93 16.25
N THR A 389 29.32 -140.60 17.54
CA THR A 389 30.15 -141.32 18.51
C THR A 389 29.54 -142.69 18.83
N SER A 390 28.21 -142.79 18.90
CA SER A 390 27.49 -144.07 19.01
C SER A 390 27.59 -144.92 17.74
N GLU A 391 27.64 -144.30 16.57
CA GLU A 391 27.91 -144.99 15.30
C GLU A 391 29.36 -145.49 15.25
N LEU A 392 30.33 -144.69 15.73
CA LEU A 392 31.73 -145.08 15.85
C LEU A 392 31.93 -146.24 16.83
N SER A 393 31.31 -146.22 18.02
CA SER A 393 31.41 -147.35 18.95
C SER A 393 30.83 -148.64 18.34
N GLY A 394 29.75 -148.53 17.57
CA GLY A 394 29.17 -149.67 16.83
C GLY A 394 30.00 -150.14 15.64
N ILE A 395 30.89 -149.31 15.11
CA ILE A 395 31.85 -149.65 14.04
C ILE A 395 33.16 -150.20 14.64
N GLU A 396 33.62 -149.69 15.79
CA GLU A 396 34.77 -150.20 16.53
C GLU A 396 34.54 -151.63 17.06
N GLU A 397 33.32 -151.95 17.49
CA GLU A 397 32.92 -153.30 17.91
C GLU A 397 32.88 -154.29 16.72
N ARG A 398 32.59 -153.80 15.51
CA ARG A 398 32.67 -154.59 14.25
C ARG A 398 34.10 -154.70 13.71
N LEU A 399 34.98 -153.76 14.04
CA LEU A 399 36.40 -153.75 13.64
C LEU A 399 37.27 -154.62 14.54
N ALA A 400 36.86 -154.90 15.78
CA ALA A 400 37.56 -155.81 16.70
C ALA A 400 37.41 -157.31 16.32
N MET A 401 36.36 -157.70 15.57
CA MET A 401 36.13 -159.09 15.16
C MET A 401 36.64 -159.44 13.74
N ALA A 402 37.22 -158.49 13.00
CA ALA A 402 37.61 -158.69 11.60
C ALA A 402 39.02 -158.17 11.28
N ARG A 403 39.99 -158.40 12.19
CA ARG A 403 41.42 -158.16 11.96
C ARG A 403 42.31 -159.25 12.60
N GLU A 404 42.19 -160.47 12.09
CA GLU A 404 43.33 -161.39 11.91
C GLU A 404 43.34 -161.81 10.45
N GLY A 405 44.35 -161.37 9.69
CA GLY A 405 44.53 -161.74 8.28
C GLY A 405 45.10 -160.62 7.41
N TYR A 406 46.43 -160.50 7.43
CA TYR A 406 47.31 -159.85 6.43
C TYR A 406 46.90 -160.22 4.97
N ASP A 407 47.25 -159.52 3.88
CA ASP A 407 48.54 -158.88 3.55
C ASP A 407 48.43 -157.89 2.36
N LYS A 408 49.51 -157.13 2.21
CA LYS A 408 49.94 -156.05 1.30
C LYS A 408 49.68 -156.25 -0.22
N ASP A 409 49.54 -155.15 -0.98
CA ASP A 409 50.73 -154.49 -1.59
C ASP A 409 50.48 -153.22 -2.44
N GLY A 410 51.47 -152.32 -2.35
CA GLY A 410 52.11 -151.56 -3.44
C GLY A 410 51.31 -150.77 -4.48
N ARG A 411 51.01 -149.48 -4.22
CA ARG A 411 50.80 -148.50 -5.32
C ARG A 411 50.91 -146.99 -4.98
N VAL A 412 51.55 -146.61 -3.88
CA VAL A 412 51.56 -145.21 -3.38
C VAL A 412 52.64 -144.31 -4.01
N ALA A 413 53.67 -144.86 -4.66
CA ALA A 413 54.79 -144.07 -5.20
C ALA A 413 54.55 -143.36 -6.55
N ARG A 414 53.30 -143.18 -7.01
CA ARG A 414 52.98 -142.56 -8.33
C ARG A 414 52.12 -141.29 -8.28
N LEU A 415 51.63 -140.88 -7.11
CA LEU A 415 50.70 -139.74 -6.96
C LEU A 415 51.36 -138.43 -6.50
N GLU A 416 52.60 -138.47 -6.04
CA GLU A 416 53.31 -137.29 -5.49
C GLU A 416 53.80 -136.32 -6.58
N TYR A 417 54.18 -136.81 -7.77
CA TYR A 417 54.78 -135.99 -8.83
C TYR A 417 53.75 -135.10 -9.58
N SER A 418 52.48 -135.51 -9.63
CA SER A 418 51.43 -134.83 -10.39
C SER A 418 50.92 -133.53 -9.73
N LEU A 419 51.13 -133.37 -8.41
CA LEU A 419 50.67 -132.20 -7.67
C LEU A 419 51.63 -131.01 -7.79
N GLN A 420 52.93 -131.25 -7.98
CA GLN A 420 53.94 -130.19 -8.00
C GLN A 420 53.90 -129.33 -9.28
N VAL A 421 53.45 -129.90 -10.41
CA VAL A 421 53.37 -129.19 -11.71
C VAL A 421 52.22 -128.19 -11.77
N LYS A 422 51.10 -128.45 -11.08
CA LYS A 422 49.92 -127.56 -11.14
C LYS A 422 50.09 -126.26 -10.34
N CYS A 423 50.80 -126.29 -9.22
CA CYS A 423 51.03 -125.08 -8.41
C CYS A 423 52.00 -124.06 -9.05
N ALA A 424 52.90 -124.51 -9.94
CA ALA A 424 53.83 -123.61 -10.63
C ALA A 424 53.17 -122.79 -11.75
N ALA A 425 52.07 -123.28 -12.34
CA ALA A 425 51.38 -122.60 -13.43
C ALA A 425 50.52 -121.40 -12.97
N GLU A 426 49.89 -121.50 -11.78
CA GLU A 426 49.07 -120.40 -11.23
C GLU A 426 49.90 -119.20 -10.76
N LEU A 427 51.12 -119.42 -10.26
CA LEU A 427 52.01 -118.34 -9.83
C LEU A 427 52.50 -117.45 -10.98
N ALA A 428 52.64 -118.00 -12.19
CA ALA A 428 53.08 -117.26 -13.38
C ALA A 428 51.98 -116.36 -13.98
N SER A 429 50.70 -116.68 -13.76
CA SER A 429 49.59 -115.86 -14.27
C SER A 429 49.38 -114.60 -13.44
N VAL A 430 49.57 -114.67 -12.13
CA VAL A 430 49.36 -113.54 -11.20
C VAL A 430 50.43 -112.46 -11.35
N THR A 431 51.67 -112.84 -11.68
CA THR A 431 52.76 -111.87 -11.93
C THR A 431 52.57 -111.09 -13.22
N ALA A 432 51.99 -111.69 -14.26
CA ALA A 432 51.71 -111.00 -15.53
C ALA A 432 50.61 -109.92 -15.39
N GLU A 433 49.62 -110.13 -14.52
CA GLU A 433 48.55 -109.14 -14.26
C GLU A 433 49.06 -107.89 -13.50
N LEU A 434 50.07 -108.06 -12.64
CA LEU A 434 50.68 -106.96 -11.87
C LEU A 434 51.48 -105.98 -12.75
N ASP A 435 52.26 -106.50 -13.71
CA ASP A 435 53.04 -105.66 -14.65
C ASP A 435 52.14 -104.85 -15.60
N GLY A 436 50.97 -105.39 -15.96
CA GLY A 436 49.96 -104.69 -16.77
C GLY A 436 49.32 -103.49 -16.06
N LEU A 437 49.11 -103.59 -14.74
CA LEU A 437 48.52 -102.51 -13.96
C LEU A 437 49.51 -101.36 -13.69
N GLN A 438 50.80 -101.65 -13.50
CA GLN A 438 51.82 -100.61 -13.30
C GLN A 438 52.07 -99.78 -14.56
N SER A 439 52.04 -100.40 -15.74
CA SER A 439 52.21 -99.69 -17.01
C SER A 439 51.05 -98.75 -17.33
N ALA A 440 49.82 -99.11 -16.95
CA ALA A 440 48.64 -98.24 -17.09
C ALA A 440 48.69 -97.00 -16.17
N GLN A 441 49.26 -97.13 -14.96
CA GLN A 441 49.42 -96.00 -14.02
C GLN A 441 50.40 -94.94 -14.55
N TYR A 442 51.50 -95.37 -15.16
CA TYR A 442 52.51 -94.47 -15.72
C TYR A 442 51.95 -93.62 -16.89
N GLN A 443 51.13 -94.22 -17.75
CA GLN A 443 50.51 -93.51 -18.88
C GLN A 443 49.50 -92.44 -18.45
N GLN A 444 48.79 -92.63 -17.32
CA GLN A 444 47.86 -91.63 -16.81
C GLN A 444 48.56 -90.42 -16.17
N GLN A 445 49.71 -90.63 -15.52
CA GLN A 445 50.52 -89.53 -14.98
C GLN A 445 51.11 -88.65 -16.08
N GLU A 446 51.55 -89.22 -17.20
CA GLU A 446 52.10 -88.45 -18.33
C GLU A 446 51.04 -87.58 -19.03
N LYS A 447 49.78 -88.04 -19.08
CA LYS A 447 48.66 -87.24 -19.62
C LYS A 447 48.31 -86.05 -18.72
N ALA A 448 48.27 -86.25 -17.41
CA ALA A 448 47.97 -85.19 -16.45
C ALA A 448 49.00 -84.04 -16.48
N GLU A 449 50.28 -84.33 -16.69
CA GLU A 449 51.32 -83.30 -16.86
C GLU A 449 51.15 -82.50 -18.15
N LYS A 450 50.81 -83.16 -19.28
CA LYS A 450 50.56 -82.48 -20.57
C LYS A 450 49.34 -81.55 -20.52
N ASP A 451 48.28 -81.95 -19.83
CA ASP A 451 47.09 -81.11 -19.68
C ASP A 451 47.38 -79.88 -18.81
N LYS A 452 48.24 -80.03 -17.79
CA LYS A 452 48.67 -78.93 -16.91
C LYS A 452 49.54 -77.89 -17.63
N THR A 453 50.40 -78.33 -18.56
CA THR A 453 51.17 -77.40 -19.42
C THR A 453 50.26 -76.64 -20.38
N ARG A 454 49.27 -77.31 -20.97
CA ARG A 454 48.33 -76.71 -21.92
C ARG A 454 47.39 -75.68 -21.28
N LEU A 455 47.03 -75.89 -20.02
CA LEU A 455 46.21 -74.95 -19.26
C LEU A 455 46.94 -73.63 -18.97
N LYS A 456 48.26 -73.69 -18.71
CA LYS A 456 49.09 -72.48 -18.56
C LYS A 456 49.22 -71.68 -19.85
N GLU A 457 49.35 -72.34 -20.99
CA GLU A 457 49.41 -71.67 -22.31
C GLU A 457 48.11 -70.91 -22.60
N LEU A 458 46.95 -71.55 -22.35
CA LEU A 458 45.63 -70.92 -22.54
C LEU A 458 45.40 -69.73 -21.59
N GLU A 459 45.89 -69.79 -20.34
CA GLU A 459 45.82 -68.65 -19.42
C GLU A 459 46.67 -67.46 -19.89
N THR A 460 47.85 -67.72 -20.47
CA THR A 460 48.68 -66.65 -21.04
C THR A 460 48.03 -66.01 -22.27
N GLU A 461 47.43 -66.81 -23.16
CA GLU A 461 46.73 -66.34 -24.36
C GLU A 461 45.49 -65.51 -24.00
N LYS A 462 44.72 -65.94 -22.99
CA LYS A 462 43.59 -65.17 -22.47
C LYS A 462 44.01 -63.78 -21.96
N SER A 463 45.13 -63.68 -21.23
CA SER A 463 45.58 -62.38 -20.71
C SER A 463 46.02 -61.42 -21.83
N GLN A 464 46.56 -61.94 -22.94
CA GLN A 464 46.94 -61.13 -24.11
C GLN A 464 45.70 -60.59 -24.82
N LEU A 465 44.70 -61.44 -25.04
CA LEU A 465 43.42 -61.03 -25.65
C LEU A 465 42.68 -59.99 -24.80
N ASP A 466 42.68 -60.13 -23.47
CA ASP A 466 42.08 -59.13 -22.57
C ASP A 466 42.81 -57.78 -22.64
N SER A 467 44.15 -57.77 -22.79
CA SER A 467 44.91 -56.53 -22.99
C SER A 467 44.65 -55.87 -24.35
N GLU A 468 44.45 -56.65 -25.41
CA GLU A 468 44.10 -56.13 -26.73
C GLU A 468 42.67 -55.58 -26.78
N SER A 469 41.73 -56.26 -26.12
CA SER A 469 40.36 -55.77 -25.93
C SER A 469 40.35 -54.41 -25.21
N GLY A 470 41.14 -54.26 -24.15
CA GLY A 470 41.28 -52.98 -23.43
C GLY A 470 41.82 -51.84 -24.30
N LYS A 471 42.85 -52.10 -25.12
CA LYS A 471 43.41 -51.10 -26.06
C LYS A 471 42.41 -50.68 -27.15
N LEU A 472 41.60 -51.62 -27.65
CA LEU A 472 40.56 -51.33 -28.63
C LEU A 472 39.42 -50.51 -28.02
N GLN A 473 39.01 -50.79 -26.78
CA GLN A 473 38.00 -50.03 -26.05
C GLN A 473 38.44 -48.56 -25.84
N GLU A 474 39.71 -48.33 -25.52
CA GLU A 474 40.28 -46.99 -25.34
C GLU A 474 40.32 -46.19 -26.66
N ARG A 475 40.67 -46.85 -27.78
CA ARG A 475 40.59 -46.26 -29.13
C ARG A 475 39.16 -45.90 -29.53
N LEU A 476 38.19 -46.71 -29.16
CA LEU A 476 36.77 -46.47 -29.45
C LEU A 476 36.25 -45.24 -28.69
N ASN A 477 36.66 -45.09 -27.43
CA ASN A 477 36.32 -43.92 -26.61
C ASN A 477 36.96 -42.61 -27.11
N THR A 478 38.21 -42.67 -27.58
CA THR A 478 38.89 -41.50 -28.17
C THR A 478 38.25 -41.09 -29.50
N PHE A 479 37.85 -42.05 -30.34
CA PHE A 479 37.07 -41.77 -31.56
C PHE A 479 35.70 -41.15 -31.25
N ALA A 480 34.95 -41.70 -30.27
CA ALA A 480 33.66 -41.15 -29.85
C ALA A 480 33.79 -39.71 -29.29
N GLY A 481 34.92 -39.40 -28.64
CA GLY A 481 35.24 -38.04 -28.17
C GLY A 481 35.50 -37.05 -29.31
N ALA A 482 36.30 -37.46 -30.31
CA ALA A 482 36.59 -36.65 -31.50
C ALA A 482 35.33 -36.42 -32.36
N GLU A 483 34.47 -37.43 -32.47
CA GLU A 483 33.20 -37.34 -33.19
C GLU A 483 32.22 -36.37 -32.54
N LYS A 484 32.10 -36.37 -31.20
CA LYS A 484 31.28 -35.38 -30.47
C LYS A 484 31.79 -33.94 -30.66
N GLN A 485 33.10 -33.75 -30.82
CA GLN A 485 33.67 -32.44 -31.13
C GLN A 485 33.35 -32.00 -32.58
N LEU A 486 33.37 -32.93 -33.53
CA LEU A 486 32.96 -32.71 -34.93
C LEU A 486 31.46 -32.41 -35.09
N GLN A 487 30.59 -33.12 -34.36
CA GLN A 487 29.14 -32.83 -34.36
C GLN A 487 28.85 -31.42 -33.85
N LYS A 488 29.60 -30.95 -32.84
CA LYS A 488 29.48 -29.57 -32.32
C LYS A 488 29.98 -28.51 -33.30
N SER A 489 31.01 -28.79 -34.09
CA SER A 489 31.57 -27.80 -35.01
C SER A 489 30.80 -27.68 -36.33
N LEU A 490 30.12 -28.75 -36.77
CA LEU A 490 29.37 -28.79 -38.03
C LEU A 490 27.85 -28.61 -37.85
N GLY A 491 27.33 -28.63 -36.61
CA GLY A 491 25.91 -28.40 -36.33
C GLY A 491 24.98 -29.53 -36.79
N LEU A 492 25.52 -30.72 -37.06
CA LEU A 492 24.79 -31.91 -37.52
C LEU A 492 24.71 -32.93 -36.38
N PHE A 493 23.53 -33.51 -36.18
CA PHE A 493 23.32 -34.66 -35.28
C PHE A 493 23.17 -35.92 -36.11
N TRP A 494 23.93 -36.97 -35.76
CA TRP A 494 23.84 -38.27 -36.42
C TRP A 494 23.10 -39.24 -35.51
N ASN A 495 22.02 -39.85 -35.98
CA ASN A 495 21.26 -40.81 -35.20
C ASN A 495 21.89 -42.20 -35.32
N ARG A 496 22.06 -42.87 -34.17
CA ARG A 496 22.62 -44.23 -34.09
C ARG A 496 21.59 -45.19 -33.53
N ASN A 497 21.67 -46.44 -33.98
CA ASN A 497 20.86 -47.53 -33.44
C ASN A 497 21.36 -47.97 -32.05
N LEU A 498 20.64 -48.89 -31.39
CA LEU A 498 20.97 -49.42 -30.05
C LEU A 498 22.35 -50.10 -29.95
N LEU A 499 22.97 -50.42 -31.09
CA LEU A 499 24.30 -51.03 -31.20
C LEU A 499 25.41 -50.00 -31.49
N GLY A 500 25.06 -48.71 -31.60
CA GLY A 500 26.02 -47.63 -31.81
C GLY A 500 26.48 -47.46 -33.26
N GLU A 501 25.81 -48.10 -34.21
CA GLU A 501 26.05 -47.97 -35.66
C GLU A 501 25.20 -46.84 -36.24
N LEU A 502 25.71 -46.15 -37.27
CA LEU A 502 24.99 -45.09 -37.98
C LEU A 502 23.88 -45.70 -38.84
N ASP A 503 22.70 -45.07 -38.84
CA ASP A 503 21.57 -45.51 -39.66
C ASP A 503 21.95 -45.47 -41.16
N PRO A 504 21.85 -46.57 -41.92
CA PRO A 504 22.22 -46.60 -43.34
C PRO A 504 21.46 -45.62 -44.25
N ALA A 505 20.41 -44.97 -43.74
CA ALA A 505 19.67 -43.92 -44.44
C ALA A 505 20.21 -42.48 -44.18
N GLU A 506 21.16 -42.31 -43.23
CA GLU A 506 21.87 -41.05 -42.94
C GLU A 506 23.37 -41.09 -43.37
N MET A 507 23.81 -42.18 -44.04
CA MET A 507 25.07 -42.25 -44.82
C MET A 507 24.80 -41.99 -46.30
#